data_AF-A0A6J8E0B3-F1
#
_entry.id   AF-A0A6J8E0B3-F1
#
_cell.length_a   1.000
_cell.length_b   1.000
_cell.length_c   1.000
_cell.angle_alpha   90.00
_cell.angle_beta   90.00
_cell.angle_gamma   90.00
#
_symmetry.space_group_name_H-M   'P 1'
#
loop_
_entity.id
_entity.type
_entity.pdbx_description
1 polymer ?
#
loop_
_entity_poly.entity_id
_entity_poly.type
_entity_poly.pdbx_seq_one_letter_code
_entity_poly.pdbx_strand_id
1 'polypeptide(L)'
;MLKQFAPRMAELERKMKERGDAMKIIKDKMNRVEDEVFSEFCSQIGVENIRQYEERELQIQQERAKKRLEFENQKFRLQNQIEFERSRDTIVNVKKWEKAVQNDEKELDKVKNDEARHMKIIEEEMSNQERFKSQKLTLKSQVDDFESEVNEIKKRLSSQQKEVSAAQKQISSVETKLEQKRAERHSLLKACKIDDIKLPLSKGTMDDISREDEPSSAVDPPSESTPADSMSSQGAKTIYAKEAQITIDYSSLDDDLKDLDSAEEIKKTMTQLTKNVTDMTSTLQRINAPNMKAMEKLDGVRERFQETADEFENARKRAKKAKQAFEKVRKERYDRFMSCFEHVATRIDEIYKALSRNQGAQAFLGPENPEEPYLDGVNYNCVAPGKRFRPMDNLSGGEKTVAALALLFSIHSFQPAPFFVLDEIDAALDNTNIGKVAAYITEQSRASFQCIVISLKEEFFNRADSLIGIYPEPGDCIVSNVLTLDLTTYPERQENDTDSPNKPQR
;
A
#
# COMPACT_ATOMS: atom_id res chain seq x y z
N MET A 1 83.39 57.82 24.50
CA MET A 1 82.81 57.68 25.86
C MET A 1 82.28 56.27 26.18
N LEU A 2 82.85 55.17 25.63
CA LEU A 2 82.48 53.79 26.02
C LEU A 2 83.67 52.96 26.58
N LYS A 3 84.89 53.49 26.59
CA LYS A 3 86.07 52.83 27.21
C LYS A 3 86.22 53.07 28.71
N GLN A 4 85.39 53.93 29.32
CA GLN A 4 85.40 54.19 30.77
C GLN A 4 84.43 53.31 31.59
N PHE A 5 83.50 52.58 30.94
CA PHE A 5 82.51 51.73 31.63
C PHE A 5 82.83 50.23 31.61
N ALA A 6 83.70 49.76 30.72
CA ALA A 6 84.14 48.37 30.65
C ALA A 6 84.76 47.82 31.96
N PRO A 7 85.66 48.53 32.67
CA PRO A 7 86.19 48.03 33.94
C PRO A 7 85.12 48.03 35.05
N ARG A 8 84.12 48.92 34.96
CA ARG A 8 83.06 49.08 35.96
C ARG A 8 81.99 47.98 35.85
N MET A 9 81.71 47.49 34.65
CA MET A 9 80.82 46.33 34.44
C MET A 9 81.46 45.02 34.89
N ALA A 10 82.74 44.80 34.58
CA ALA A 10 83.47 43.62 35.06
C ALA A 10 83.56 43.57 36.60
N GLU A 11 83.69 44.72 37.25
CA GLU A 11 83.65 44.83 38.72
C GLU A 11 82.25 44.54 39.29
N LEU A 12 81.19 44.91 38.58
CA LEU A 12 79.79 44.64 38.96
C LEU A 12 79.42 43.17 38.79
N GLU A 13 79.84 42.52 37.69
CA GLU A 13 79.66 41.08 37.50
C GLU A 13 80.43 40.28 38.54
N ARG A 14 81.65 40.70 38.89
CA ARG A 14 82.42 40.08 39.98
C ARG A 14 81.68 40.22 41.32
N LYS A 15 81.11 41.40 41.61
CA LYS A 15 80.28 41.63 42.81
C LYS A 15 78.97 40.84 42.80
N MET A 16 78.32 40.65 41.65
CA MET A 16 77.12 39.82 41.54
C MET A 16 77.45 38.34 41.73
N LYS A 17 78.60 37.88 41.23
CA LYS A 17 79.09 36.51 41.45
C LYS A 17 79.50 36.27 42.90
N GLU A 18 80.26 37.19 43.50
CA GLU A 18 80.60 37.17 44.94
C GLU A 18 79.33 37.21 45.81
N ARG A 19 78.31 38.01 45.46
CA ARG A 19 77.01 38.02 46.15
C ARG A 19 76.20 36.75 45.91
N GLY A 20 76.26 36.16 44.72
CA GLY A 20 75.63 34.88 44.40
C GLY A 20 76.26 33.73 45.20
N ASP A 21 77.58 33.71 45.30
CA ASP A 21 78.33 32.76 46.12
C ASP A 21 78.07 32.99 47.61
N ALA A 22 77.97 34.23 48.07
CA ALA A 22 77.57 34.56 49.43
C ALA A 22 76.12 34.16 49.73
N MET A 23 75.17 34.37 48.80
CA MET A 23 73.79 33.88 48.92
C MET A 23 73.75 32.36 48.96
N LYS A 24 74.60 31.66 48.20
CA LYS A 24 74.71 30.20 48.23
C LYS A 24 75.25 29.71 49.57
N ILE A 25 76.29 30.34 50.10
CA ILE A 25 76.86 30.03 51.43
C ILE A 25 75.84 30.31 52.54
N ILE A 26 75.11 31.44 52.47
CA ILE A 26 74.07 31.77 53.45
C ILE A 26 72.91 30.78 53.33
N LYS A 27 72.51 30.38 52.11
CA LYS A 27 71.49 29.37 51.88
C LYS A 27 71.92 28.00 52.40
N ASP A 28 73.18 27.62 52.20
CA ASP A 28 73.73 26.37 52.75
C ASP A 28 73.84 26.40 54.28
N LYS A 29 74.09 27.57 54.88
CA LYS A 29 74.04 27.74 56.34
C LYS A 29 72.61 27.69 56.87
N MET A 30 71.66 28.34 56.20
CA MET A 30 70.24 28.28 56.51
C MET A 30 69.75 26.84 56.42
N ASN A 31 70.17 26.12 55.38
CA ASN A 31 69.86 24.72 55.18
C ASN A 31 70.40 23.85 56.32
N ARG A 32 71.65 24.05 56.77
CA ARG A 32 72.21 23.31 57.92
C ARG A 32 71.48 23.61 59.23
N VAL A 33 71.10 24.87 59.45
CA VAL A 33 70.33 25.27 60.64
C VAL A 33 68.93 24.67 60.60
N GLU A 34 68.27 24.65 59.44
CA GLU A 34 66.99 23.95 59.26
C GLU A 34 67.13 22.45 59.54
N ASP A 35 68.16 21.81 58.99
CA ASP A 35 68.39 20.37 59.16
C ASP A 35 68.70 20.02 60.64
N GLU A 36 69.37 20.92 61.40
CA GLU A 36 69.58 20.77 62.85
C GLU A 36 68.29 21.00 63.66
N VAL A 37 67.57 22.10 63.42
CA VAL A 37 66.37 22.49 64.17
C VAL A 37 65.22 21.50 63.96
N PHE A 38 65.09 20.94 62.75
CA PHE A 38 64.05 19.98 62.41
C PHE A 38 64.52 18.51 62.43
N SER A 39 65.74 18.23 62.92
CA SER A 39 66.32 16.86 62.96
C SER A 39 65.47 15.86 63.75
N GLU A 40 64.94 16.28 64.89
CA GLU A 40 64.09 15.46 65.77
C GLU A 40 62.72 15.19 65.12
N PHE A 41 62.16 16.18 64.42
CA PHE A 41 60.91 16.08 63.66
C PHE A 41 61.06 15.20 62.41
N CYS A 42 62.16 15.35 61.67
CA CYS A 42 62.47 14.54 60.48
C CYS A 42 62.68 13.05 60.85
N SER A 43 63.28 12.78 62.02
CA SER A 43 63.48 11.43 62.54
C SER A 43 62.18 10.75 62.99
N GLN A 44 61.21 11.50 63.54
CA GLN A 44 59.90 10.97 63.91
C GLN A 44 59.02 10.61 62.70
N ILE A 45 59.14 11.35 61.60
CA ILE A 45 58.29 11.20 60.40
C ILE A 45 58.98 10.32 59.33
N GLY A 46 60.28 10.03 59.48
CA GLY A 46 61.04 9.14 58.59
C GLY A 46 61.41 9.77 57.25
N VAL A 47 61.82 11.05 57.26
CA VAL A 47 62.23 11.82 56.07
C VAL A 47 63.62 12.40 56.30
N GLU A 48 64.47 12.50 55.28
CA GLU A 48 65.88 12.89 55.46
C GLU A 48 66.06 14.37 55.82
N ASN A 49 65.25 15.28 55.26
CA ASN A 49 65.27 16.72 55.55
C ASN A 49 63.86 17.33 55.43
N ILE A 50 63.61 18.46 56.12
CA ILE A 50 62.30 19.14 56.16
C ILE A 50 61.76 19.52 54.77
N ARG A 51 62.65 19.80 53.81
CA ARG A 51 62.28 20.17 52.43
C ARG A 51 61.62 19.03 51.66
N GLN A 52 62.02 17.77 51.89
CA GLN A 52 61.34 16.62 51.28
C GLN A 52 59.93 16.45 51.84
N TYR A 53 59.72 16.78 53.12
CA TYR A 53 58.40 16.77 53.73
C TYR A 53 57.53 17.90 53.15
N GLU A 54 58.05 19.12 53.03
CA GLU A 54 57.34 20.24 52.40
C GLU A 54 56.99 19.98 50.93
N GLU A 55 57.91 19.43 50.15
CA GLU A 55 57.68 19.10 48.74
C GLU A 55 56.65 17.95 48.60
N ARG A 56 56.73 16.94 49.46
CA ARG A 56 55.74 15.83 49.50
C ARG A 56 54.37 16.32 49.97
N GLU A 57 54.28 17.17 50.99
CA GLU A 57 53.02 17.77 51.45
C GLU A 57 52.44 18.73 50.40
N LEU A 58 53.27 19.51 49.70
CA LEU A 58 52.85 20.36 48.59
C LEU A 58 52.28 19.53 47.44
N GLN A 59 52.93 18.42 47.07
CA GLN A 59 52.41 17.49 46.08
C GLN A 59 51.10 16.84 46.53
N ILE A 60 51.01 16.38 47.78
CA ILE A 60 49.77 15.81 48.35
C ILE A 60 48.65 16.86 48.37
N GLN A 61 48.95 18.12 48.68
CA GLN A 61 47.98 19.21 48.63
C GLN A 61 47.53 19.52 47.19
N GLN A 62 48.45 19.55 46.22
CA GLN A 62 48.12 19.73 44.80
C GLN A 62 47.29 18.57 44.26
N GLU A 63 47.61 17.32 44.60
CA GLU A 63 46.81 16.15 44.24
C GLU A 63 45.42 16.17 44.89
N ARG A 64 45.33 16.57 46.17
CA ARG A 64 44.05 16.76 46.86
C ARG A 64 43.22 17.87 46.21
N ALA A 65 43.84 18.97 45.79
CA ALA A 65 43.16 20.06 45.08
C ALA A 65 42.66 19.59 43.71
N LYS A 66 43.47 18.83 42.97
CA LYS A 66 43.08 18.25 41.67
C LYS A 66 41.92 17.27 41.81
N LYS A 67 41.98 16.35 42.80
CA LYS A 67 40.86 15.43 43.08
C LYS A 67 39.60 16.16 43.55
N ARG A 68 39.72 17.24 44.34
CA ARG A 68 38.57 18.08 44.70
C ARG A 68 37.93 18.71 43.48
N LEU A 69 38.72 19.25 42.57
CA LEU A 69 38.23 19.84 41.31
C LEU A 69 37.55 18.79 40.43
N GLU A 70 38.10 17.58 40.35
CA GLU A 70 37.46 16.46 39.63
C GLU A 70 36.10 16.08 40.25
N PHE A 71 36.01 15.98 41.58
CA PHE A 71 34.76 15.71 42.28
C PHE A 71 33.75 16.86 42.15
N GLU A 72 34.22 18.10 42.15
CA GLU A 72 33.38 19.28 41.96
C GLU A 72 32.79 19.33 40.54
N ASN A 73 33.60 19.00 39.52
CA ASN A 73 33.14 18.84 38.15
C ASN A 73 32.15 17.67 37.97
N GLN A 74 32.35 16.57 38.69
CA GLN A 74 31.39 15.45 38.71
C GLN A 74 30.08 15.87 39.39
N LYS A 75 30.18 16.57 40.52
CA LYS A 75 29.01 17.10 41.24
C LYS A 75 28.23 18.07 40.37
N PHE A 76 28.91 18.97 39.66
CA PHE A 76 28.30 19.90 38.71
C PHE A 76 27.61 19.18 37.55
N ARG A 77 28.25 18.15 36.97
CA ARG A 77 27.62 17.30 35.94
C ARG A 77 26.35 16.61 36.45
N LEU A 78 26.42 16.01 37.64
CA LEU A 78 25.26 15.35 38.25
C LEU A 78 24.16 16.35 38.62
N GLN A 79 24.51 17.55 39.09
CA GLN A 79 23.54 18.61 39.39
C GLN A 79 22.83 19.08 38.12
N ASN A 80 23.56 19.35 37.04
CA ASN A 80 22.96 19.71 35.75
C ASN A 80 22.08 18.59 35.20
N GLN A 81 22.48 17.33 35.38
CA GLN A 81 21.67 16.19 34.96
C GLN A 81 20.38 16.06 35.80
N ILE A 82 20.45 16.31 37.11
CA ILE A 82 19.28 16.34 38.00
C ILE A 82 18.36 17.52 37.64
N GLU A 83 18.91 18.70 37.37
CA GLU A 83 18.10 19.86 36.95
C GLU A 83 17.45 19.62 35.59
N PHE A 84 18.17 19.04 34.65
CA PHE A 84 17.61 18.62 33.36
C PHE A 84 16.46 17.62 33.55
N GLU A 85 16.63 16.58 34.38
CA GLU A 85 15.55 15.62 34.65
C GLU A 85 14.38 16.23 35.43
N ARG A 86 14.63 17.17 36.35
CA ARG A 86 13.57 17.89 37.10
C ARG A 86 12.81 18.88 36.22
N SER A 87 13.49 19.52 35.26
CA SER A 87 12.87 20.44 34.29
C SER A 87 12.07 19.70 33.21
N ARG A 88 12.27 18.38 33.08
CA ARG A 88 11.51 17.52 32.18
C ARG A 88 10.11 17.32 32.74
N ASP A 89 9.16 18.13 32.30
CA ASP A 89 7.75 18.07 32.70
C ASP A 89 7.06 16.80 32.14
N THR A 90 7.30 15.69 32.81
CA THR A 90 6.69 14.38 32.50
C THR A 90 5.24 14.30 33.00
N ILE A 91 4.83 15.20 33.89
CA ILE A 91 3.52 15.19 34.55
C ILE A 91 2.42 15.57 33.56
N VAL A 92 2.68 16.52 32.66
CA VAL A 92 1.72 16.89 31.60
C VAL A 92 1.45 15.72 30.67
N ASN A 93 2.48 14.97 30.29
CA ASN A 93 2.34 13.79 29.46
C ASN A 93 1.58 12.68 30.19
N VAL A 94 1.91 12.40 31.46
CA VAL A 94 1.18 11.41 32.27
C VAL A 94 -0.31 11.77 32.37
N LYS A 95 -0.65 13.03 32.69
CA LYS A 95 -2.06 13.48 32.74
C LYS A 95 -2.78 13.38 31.39
N LYS A 96 -2.07 13.57 30.28
CA LYS A 96 -2.64 13.38 28.93
C LYS A 96 -2.96 11.90 28.69
N TRP A 97 -2.06 10.99 29.07
CA TRP A 97 -2.27 9.55 28.96
C TRP A 97 -3.36 9.05 29.90
N GLU A 98 -3.42 9.53 31.14
CA GLU A 98 -4.50 9.22 32.09
C GLU A 98 -5.88 9.60 31.54
N LYS A 99 -6.01 10.78 30.92
CA LYS A 99 -7.25 11.20 30.26
C LYS A 99 -7.60 10.34 29.05
N ALA A 100 -6.59 9.92 28.27
CA ALA A 100 -6.81 9.02 27.14
C ALA A 100 -7.32 7.65 27.62
N VAL A 101 -6.66 7.06 28.62
CA VAL A 101 -7.07 5.78 29.22
C VAL A 101 -8.49 5.87 29.80
N GLN A 102 -8.84 6.95 30.53
CA GLN A 102 -10.20 7.11 31.05
C GLN A 102 -11.27 7.24 29.95
N ASN A 103 -10.94 7.83 28.80
CA ASN A 103 -11.86 7.90 27.68
C ASN A 103 -12.01 6.53 27.01
N ASP A 104 -10.90 5.82 26.82
CA ASP A 104 -10.90 4.48 26.24
C ASP A 104 -11.64 3.46 27.13
N GLU A 105 -11.50 3.56 28.46
CA GLU A 105 -12.26 2.75 29.43
C GLU A 105 -13.77 2.99 29.31
N LYS A 106 -14.20 4.25 29.16
CA LYS A 106 -15.62 4.58 28.96
C LYS A 106 -16.17 4.05 27.64
N GLU A 107 -15.39 4.14 26.56
CA GLU A 107 -15.78 3.58 25.27
C GLU A 107 -15.82 2.05 25.33
N LEU A 108 -14.87 1.41 26.02
CA LEU A 108 -14.87 -0.03 26.24
C LEU A 108 -16.12 -0.49 27.01
N ASP A 109 -16.53 0.24 28.04
CA ASP A 109 -17.75 -0.07 28.79
C ASP A 109 -19.02 0.11 27.96
N LYS A 110 -19.08 1.10 27.05
CA LYS A 110 -20.19 1.23 26.10
C LYS A 110 -20.26 0.03 25.16
N VAL A 111 -19.13 -0.34 24.56
CA VAL A 111 -19.05 -1.47 23.63
C VAL A 111 -19.41 -2.78 24.32
N LYS A 112 -18.95 -3.01 25.56
CA LYS A 112 -19.35 -4.19 26.36
C LYS A 112 -20.85 -4.23 26.64
N ASN A 113 -21.47 -3.09 26.92
CA ASN A 113 -22.91 -3.02 27.14
C ASN A 113 -23.70 -3.31 25.85
N ASP A 114 -23.22 -2.81 24.72
CA ASP A 114 -23.83 -3.09 23.41
C ASP A 114 -23.64 -4.55 22.98
N GLU A 115 -22.46 -5.13 23.23
CA GLU A 115 -22.20 -6.56 23.04
C GLU A 115 -23.17 -7.41 23.87
N ALA A 116 -23.35 -7.10 25.15
CA ALA A 116 -24.29 -7.80 26.02
C ALA A 116 -25.75 -7.68 25.53
N ARG A 117 -26.14 -6.53 24.96
CA ARG A 117 -27.46 -6.34 24.34
C ARG A 117 -27.62 -7.19 23.08
N HIS A 118 -26.63 -7.19 22.19
CA HIS A 118 -26.67 -7.98 20.98
C HIS A 118 -26.65 -9.49 21.28
N MET A 119 -25.90 -9.94 22.28
CA MET A 119 -25.90 -11.33 22.71
C MET A 119 -27.28 -11.79 23.19
N LYS A 120 -28.02 -10.95 23.92
CA LYS A 120 -29.42 -11.26 24.32
C LYS A 120 -30.34 -11.37 23.12
N ILE A 121 -30.23 -10.46 22.16
CA ILE A 121 -31.04 -10.51 20.92
C ILE A 121 -30.72 -11.78 20.13
N ILE A 122 -29.45 -12.16 20.03
CA ILE A 122 -29.04 -13.40 19.35
C ILE A 122 -29.63 -14.62 20.06
N GLU A 123 -29.59 -14.67 21.39
CA GLU A 123 -30.17 -15.78 22.17
C GLU A 123 -31.69 -15.89 21.98
N GLU A 124 -32.41 -14.77 21.99
CA GLU A 124 -33.84 -14.71 21.69
C GLU A 124 -34.16 -15.19 20.26
N GLU A 125 -33.40 -14.73 19.26
CA GLU A 125 -33.58 -15.14 17.87
C GLU A 125 -33.22 -16.61 17.63
N MET A 126 -32.18 -17.14 18.28
CA MET A 126 -31.84 -18.56 18.23
C MET A 126 -32.97 -19.42 18.82
N SER A 127 -33.54 -19.01 19.96
CA SER A 127 -34.69 -19.71 20.57
C SER A 127 -35.91 -19.69 19.65
N ASN A 128 -36.20 -18.54 19.03
CA ASN A 128 -37.27 -18.43 18.04
C ASN A 128 -37.01 -19.33 16.82
N GLN A 129 -35.78 -19.40 16.34
CA GLN A 129 -35.39 -20.26 15.21
C GLN A 129 -35.58 -21.74 15.54
N GLU A 130 -35.20 -22.19 16.74
CA GLU A 130 -35.43 -23.57 17.19
C GLU A 130 -36.92 -23.88 17.32
N ARG A 131 -37.71 -22.95 17.85
CA ARG A 131 -39.17 -23.09 17.92
C ARG A 131 -39.78 -23.24 16.53
N PHE A 132 -39.40 -22.39 15.57
CA PHE A 132 -39.89 -22.47 14.19
C PHE A 132 -39.40 -23.73 13.46
N LYS A 133 -38.18 -24.19 13.72
CA LYS A 133 -37.69 -25.48 13.20
C LYS A 133 -38.53 -26.65 13.70
N SER A 134 -38.87 -26.63 14.99
CA SER A 134 -39.69 -27.67 15.63
C SER A 134 -41.11 -27.68 15.07
N GLN A 135 -41.73 -26.50 14.93
CA GLN A 135 -43.04 -26.35 14.29
C GLN A 135 -43.03 -26.78 12.81
N LYS A 136 -41.96 -26.46 12.08
CA LYS A 136 -41.80 -26.93 10.70
C LYS A 136 -41.71 -28.45 10.64
N LEU A 137 -41.00 -29.07 11.58
CA LEU A 137 -40.86 -30.54 11.63
C LEU A 137 -42.21 -31.21 11.91
N THR A 138 -43.00 -30.69 12.86
CA THR A 138 -44.32 -31.23 13.17
C THR A 138 -45.29 -31.05 12.01
N LEU A 139 -45.34 -29.86 11.39
CA LEU A 139 -46.15 -29.62 10.20
C LEU A 139 -45.72 -30.51 9.03
N LYS A 140 -44.42 -30.73 8.85
CA LYS A 140 -43.91 -31.63 7.81
C LYS A 140 -44.34 -33.07 8.06
N SER A 141 -44.26 -33.56 9.30
CA SER A 141 -44.77 -34.90 9.65
C SER A 141 -46.26 -35.02 9.34
N GLN A 142 -47.07 -34.02 9.67
CA GLN A 142 -48.50 -34.02 9.35
C GLN A 142 -48.76 -34.04 7.83
N VAL A 143 -47.96 -33.30 7.05
CA VAL A 143 -48.04 -33.36 5.58
C VAL A 143 -47.64 -34.73 5.07
N ASP A 144 -46.57 -35.33 5.58
CA ASP A 144 -46.12 -36.67 5.17
C ASP A 144 -47.18 -37.74 5.52
N ASP A 145 -47.83 -37.63 6.68
CA ASP A 145 -48.94 -38.50 7.09
C ASP A 145 -50.16 -38.34 6.17
N PHE A 146 -50.58 -37.10 5.88
CA PHE A 146 -51.67 -36.84 4.95
C PHE A 146 -51.32 -37.26 3.51
N GLU A 147 -50.07 -37.11 3.08
CA GLU A 147 -49.61 -37.60 1.78
C GLU A 147 -49.67 -39.13 1.73
N SER A 148 -49.32 -39.82 2.81
CA SER A 148 -49.45 -41.28 2.93
C SER A 148 -50.92 -41.71 2.83
N GLU A 149 -51.82 -41.08 3.59
CA GLU A 149 -53.27 -41.34 3.52
C GLU A 149 -53.83 -41.07 2.12
N VAL A 150 -53.47 -39.92 1.52
CA VAL A 150 -53.87 -39.58 0.15
C VAL A 150 -53.30 -40.59 -0.85
N ASN A 151 -52.09 -41.09 -0.65
CA ASN A 151 -51.50 -42.11 -1.51
C ASN A 151 -52.18 -43.48 -1.35
N GLU A 152 -52.60 -43.86 -0.14
CA GLU A 152 -53.41 -45.06 0.07
C GLU A 152 -54.79 -44.94 -0.57
N ILE A 153 -55.47 -43.80 -0.39
CA ILE A 153 -56.75 -43.51 -1.02
C ILE A 153 -56.59 -43.49 -2.54
N LYS A 154 -55.54 -42.85 -3.07
CA LYS A 154 -55.22 -42.87 -4.51
C LYS A 154 -54.91 -44.27 -5.02
N LYS A 155 -54.24 -45.13 -4.25
CA LYS A 155 -54.01 -46.53 -4.62
C LYS A 155 -55.31 -47.32 -4.68
N ARG A 156 -56.19 -47.17 -3.68
CA ARG A 156 -57.52 -47.81 -3.67
C ARG A 156 -58.43 -47.29 -4.78
N LEU A 157 -58.43 -45.98 -5.00
CA LEU A 157 -59.13 -45.35 -6.11
C LEU A 157 -58.55 -45.84 -7.44
N SER A 158 -57.23 -45.93 -7.58
CA SER A 158 -56.58 -46.43 -8.80
C SER A 158 -56.86 -47.91 -9.05
N SER A 159 -56.94 -48.75 -8.02
CA SER A 159 -57.31 -50.16 -8.20
C SER A 159 -58.77 -50.30 -8.62
N GLN A 160 -59.70 -49.62 -7.92
CA GLN A 160 -61.12 -49.62 -8.32
C GLN A 160 -61.32 -48.98 -9.69
N GLN A 161 -60.60 -47.91 -10.02
CA GLN A 161 -60.66 -47.26 -11.31
C GLN A 161 -59.99 -48.07 -12.41
N LYS A 162 -59.00 -48.92 -12.11
CA LYS A 162 -58.47 -49.92 -13.06
C LYS A 162 -59.47 -51.02 -13.33
N GLU A 163 -60.19 -51.50 -12.31
CA GLU A 163 -61.25 -52.51 -12.48
C GLU A 163 -62.43 -51.95 -13.27
N VAL A 164 -62.92 -50.77 -12.88
CA VAL A 164 -63.97 -50.05 -13.61
C VAL A 164 -63.50 -49.70 -15.01
N SER A 165 -62.28 -49.16 -15.19
CA SER A 165 -61.75 -48.87 -16.52
C SER A 165 -61.47 -50.12 -17.34
N ALA A 166 -61.14 -51.27 -16.75
CA ALA A 166 -60.95 -52.52 -17.48
C ALA A 166 -62.28 -53.07 -17.97
N ALA A 167 -63.31 -53.06 -17.11
CA ALA A 167 -64.67 -53.42 -17.49
C ALA A 167 -65.22 -52.43 -18.53
N GLN A 168 -65.07 -51.12 -18.32
CA GLN A 168 -65.48 -50.08 -19.27
C GLN A 168 -64.67 -50.16 -20.56
N LYS A 169 -63.36 -50.44 -20.54
CA LYS A 169 -62.55 -50.61 -21.76
C LYS A 169 -62.88 -51.90 -22.48
N GLN A 170 -63.33 -52.96 -21.82
CA GLN A 170 -63.78 -54.16 -22.51
C GLN A 170 -65.13 -53.90 -23.19
N ILE A 171 -66.06 -53.27 -22.47
CA ILE A 171 -67.39 -52.92 -22.98
C ILE A 171 -67.27 -51.88 -24.09
N SER A 172 -66.61 -50.75 -23.84
CA SER A 172 -66.34 -49.74 -24.85
C SER A 172 -65.35 -50.21 -25.92
N SER A 173 -64.41 -51.14 -25.68
CA SER A 173 -63.64 -51.72 -26.80
C SER A 173 -64.56 -52.49 -27.73
N VAL A 174 -65.52 -53.24 -27.21
CA VAL A 174 -66.40 -54.04 -28.06
C VAL A 174 -67.43 -53.13 -28.73
N GLU A 175 -68.03 -52.21 -27.99
CA GLU A 175 -69.02 -51.26 -28.50
C GLU A 175 -68.40 -50.21 -29.41
N THR A 176 -67.25 -49.62 -29.05
CA THR A 176 -66.50 -48.74 -29.93
C THR A 176 -65.90 -49.52 -31.09
N LYS A 177 -65.40 -50.76 -30.99
CA LYS A 177 -64.97 -51.47 -32.22
C LYS A 177 -66.15 -51.72 -33.17
N LEU A 178 -67.32 -52.01 -32.63
CA LEU A 178 -68.53 -52.22 -33.43
C LEU A 178 -69.05 -50.90 -34.04
N GLU A 179 -69.13 -49.87 -33.22
CA GLU A 179 -69.61 -48.53 -33.59
C GLU A 179 -68.59 -47.80 -34.45
N GLN A 180 -67.29 -47.93 -34.16
CA GLN A 180 -66.19 -47.45 -35.00
C GLN A 180 -66.17 -48.18 -36.32
N LYS A 181 -66.37 -49.50 -36.40
CA LYS A 181 -66.44 -50.15 -37.72
C LYS A 181 -67.67 -49.74 -38.52
N ARG A 182 -68.78 -49.42 -37.85
CA ARG A 182 -70.02 -48.91 -38.48
C ARG A 182 -69.90 -47.43 -38.87
N ALA A 183 -69.34 -46.61 -38.00
CA ALA A 183 -69.11 -45.18 -38.17
C ALA A 183 -67.92 -44.89 -39.09
N GLU A 184 -66.86 -45.71 -39.11
CA GLU A 184 -65.77 -45.64 -40.10
C GLU A 184 -66.34 -45.91 -41.48
N ARG A 185 -67.21 -46.92 -41.61
CA ARG A 185 -67.90 -47.20 -42.87
C ARG A 185 -68.85 -46.06 -43.27
N HIS A 186 -69.68 -45.59 -42.33
CA HIS A 186 -70.60 -44.47 -42.53
C HIS A 186 -69.87 -43.17 -42.88
N SER A 187 -68.79 -42.86 -42.17
CA SER A 187 -68.01 -41.64 -42.36
C SER A 187 -67.15 -41.72 -43.61
N LEU A 188 -66.62 -42.89 -44.01
CA LEU A 188 -65.97 -43.03 -45.32
C LEU A 188 -66.99 -42.75 -46.44
N LEU A 189 -68.15 -43.39 -46.37
CA LEU A 189 -69.21 -43.25 -47.38
C LEU A 189 -69.77 -41.81 -47.42
N LYS A 190 -69.98 -41.19 -46.25
CA LYS A 190 -70.47 -39.81 -46.12
C LYS A 190 -69.43 -38.76 -46.48
N ALA A 191 -68.15 -38.95 -46.12
CA ALA A 191 -67.07 -38.03 -46.52
C ALA A 191 -66.88 -38.07 -48.03
N CYS A 192 -66.91 -39.27 -48.64
CA CYS A 192 -66.91 -39.37 -50.09
C CYS A 192 -68.14 -38.71 -50.75
N LYS A 193 -69.28 -38.64 -50.05
CA LYS A 193 -70.49 -37.94 -50.55
C LYS A 193 -70.34 -36.42 -50.50
N ILE A 194 -69.83 -35.92 -49.38
CA ILE A 194 -69.72 -34.48 -49.10
C ILE A 194 -68.60 -33.84 -49.92
N ASP A 195 -67.49 -34.55 -50.10
CA ASP A 195 -66.38 -34.11 -50.95
C ASP A 195 -66.65 -34.35 -52.45
N ASP A 196 -67.89 -34.73 -52.80
CA ASP A 196 -68.39 -35.12 -54.13
C ASP A 196 -67.45 -36.10 -54.86
N ILE A 197 -66.75 -36.92 -54.07
CA ILE A 197 -65.92 -38.01 -54.54
C ILE A 197 -66.89 -39.10 -54.99
N LYS A 198 -67.18 -39.12 -56.30
CA LYS A 198 -67.99 -40.15 -56.93
C LYS A 198 -67.33 -41.51 -56.78
N LEU A 199 -67.66 -42.18 -55.68
CA LEU A 199 -67.34 -43.57 -55.46
C LEU A 199 -68.06 -44.38 -56.56
N PRO A 200 -67.36 -45.22 -57.32
CA PRO A 200 -68.01 -46.18 -58.18
C PRO A 200 -68.81 -47.14 -57.28
N LEU A 201 -70.13 -47.24 -57.46
CA LEU A 201 -71.00 -48.09 -56.63
C LEU A 201 -71.67 -49.13 -57.53
N SER A 202 -71.72 -50.38 -57.08
CA SER A 202 -72.32 -51.49 -57.85
C SER A 202 -73.76 -51.81 -57.42
N LYS A 203 -74.08 -51.64 -56.12
CA LYS A 203 -75.45 -51.69 -55.56
C LYS A 203 -75.61 -50.73 -54.39
N GLY A 204 -76.81 -50.17 -54.26
CA GLY A 204 -77.16 -49.12 -53.30
C GLY A 204 -76.93 -47.72 -53.87
N THR A 205 -77.49 -46.70 -53.21
CA THR A 205 -77.39 -45.30 -53.66
C THR A 205 -76.73 -44.45 -52.57
N MET A 206 -75.92 -43.47 -52.96
CA MET A 206 -75.34 -42.48 -52.03
C MET A 206 -76.41 -41.77 -51.18
N ASP A 207 -77.65 -41.68 -51.64
CA ASP A 207 -78.77 -41.05 -50.93
C ASP A 207 -79.26 -41.81 -49.70
N ASP A 208 -78.94 -43.10 -49.57
CA ASP A 208 -79.24 -43.91 -48.39
C ASP A 208 -78.40 -43.54 -47.14
N ILE A 209 -77.41 -42.65 -47.30
CA ILE A 209 -76.46 -42.18 -46.27
C ILE A 209 -77.00 -40.92 -45.54
N SER A 210 -77.98 -40.23 -46.14
CA SER A 210 -78.55 -38.99 -45.59
C SER A 210 -79.64 -39.27 -44.55
N ARG A 211 -79.70 -38.46 -43.48
CA ARG A 211 -80.86 -38.41 -42.58
C ARG A 211 -81.98 -37.67 -43.28
N GLU A 212 -82.99 -38.39 -43.76
CA GLU A 212 -84.27 -37.76 -44.11
C GLU A 212 -85.08 -37.56 -42.83
N ASP A 213 -84.94 -36.37 -42.22
CA ASP A 213 -85.96 -35.79 -41.35
C ASP A 213 -87.02 -35.15 -42.26
N GLU A 214 -88.07 -35.91 -42.62
CA GLU A 214 -89.25 -35.38 -43.31
C GLU A 214 -90.49 -35.53 -42.38
N PRO A 215 -91.16 -34.43 -42.01
CA PRO A 215 -92.23 -34.42 -41.02
C PRO A 215 -93.62 -34.68 -41.64
N SER A 216 -94.35 -35.62 -41.03
CA SER A 216 -95.82 -35.65 -40.85
C SER A 216 -96.76 -35.46 -42.05
N SER A 217 -97.67 -36.42 -42.23
CA SER A 217 -99.09 -36.15 -42.57
C SER A 217 -100.01 -37.36 -42.30
N ALA A 218 -100.63 -37.34 -41.10
CA ALA A 218 -101.97 -37.82 -40.72
C ALA A 218 -102.25 -39.36 -40.74
N VAL A 219 -102.82 -40.02 -39.71
CA VAL A 219 -103.83 -39.61 -38.70
C VAL A 219 -103.71 -40.50 -37.40
N ASP A 220 -103.45 -39.87 -36.24
CA ASP A 220 -103.77 -40.14 -34.79
C ASP A 220 -104.08 -41.53 -34.16
N PRO A 221 -104.07 -41.70 -32.79
CA PRO A 221 -103.19 -41.24 -31.67
C PRO A 221 -102.91 -42.43 -30.67
N PRO A 222 -102.47 -42.32 -29.38
CA PRO A 222 -101.96 -41.22 -28.54
C PRO A 222 -100.62 -41.53 -27.83
N SER A 223 -100.03 -40.53 -27.15
CA SER A 223 -99.21 -40.62 -25.90
C SER A 223 -97.91 -39.84 -25.99
N GLU A 224 -97.86 -38.64 -25.40
CA GLU A 224 -96.56 -38.04 -25.06
C GLU A 224 -96.64 -37.07 -23.87
N SER A 225 -95.70 -37.23 -22.94
CA SER A 225 -94.88 -36.12 -22.47
C SER A 225 -93.61 -36.60 -21.74
N THR A 226 -92.53 -36.75 -22.54
CA THR A 226 -91.09 -36.40 -22.31
C THR A 226 -90.22 -37.14 -21.27
N PRO A 227 -88.86 -37.14 -21.38
CA PRO A 227 -87.95 -36.50 -22.36
C PRO A 227 -86.94 -37.48 -23.06
N ALA A 228 -86.70 -37.44 -24.38
CA ALA A 228 -85.92 -36.52 -25.23
C ALA A 228 -84.39 -36.78 -25.42
N ASP A 229 -83.72 -37.66 -24.67
CA ASP A 229 -82.25 -37.88 -24.84
C ASP A 229 -81.84 -39.21 -25.52
N SER A 230 -82.79 -40.05 -25.93
CA SER A 230 -82.48 -41.39 -26.49
C SER A 230 -82.59 -41.51 -28.02
N MET A 231 -83.02 -40.45 -28.72
CA MET A 231 -83.40 -40.53 -30.14
C MET A 231 -82.24 -40.40 -31.16
N SER A 232 -81.08 -39.86 -30.79
CA SER A 232 -79.97 -39.67 -31.75
C SER A 232 -79.26 -40.97 -32.15
N SER A 233 -79.26 -41.97 -31.25
CA SER A 233 -78.63 -43.27 -31.48
C SER A 233 -79.47 -44.21 -32.36
N GLN A 234 -80.80 -44.07 -32.33
CA GLN A 234 -81.69 -44.89 -33.17
C GLN A 234 -81.62 -44.46 -34.63
N GLY A 235 -81.60 -43.15 -34.92
CA GLY A 235 -81.44 -42.67 -36.28
C GLY A 235 -80.11 -43.11 -36.93
N ALA A 236 -79.00 -43.09 -36.16
CA ALA A 236 -77.71 -43.62 -36.64
C ALA A 236 -77.75 -45.13 -36.90
N LYS A 237 -78.38 -45.90 -35.99
CA LYS A 237 -78.56 -47.35 -36.16
C LYS A 237 -79.36 -47.71 -37.41
N THR A 238 -80.40 -46.94 -37.74
CA THR A 238 -81.22 -47.15 -38.95
C THR A 238 -80.43 -46.84 -40.23
N ILE A 239 -79.60 -45.78 -40.21
CA ILE A 239 -78.70 -45.45 -41.33
C ILE A 239 -77.65 -46.53 -41.51
N TYR A 240 -76.95 -46.93 -40.45
CA TYR A 240 -75.94 -48.00 -40.54
C TYR A 240 -76.51 -49.32 -41.05
N ALA A 241 -77.80 -49.58 -40.80
CA ALA A 241 -78.52 -50.73 -41.32
C ALA A 241 -78.81 -50.62 -42.83
N LYS A 242 -79.14 -49.42 -43.34
CA LYS A 242 -79.27 -49.15 -44.78
C LYS A 242 -77.92 -49.19 -45.49
N GLU A 243 -76.89 -48.56 -44.91
CA GLU A 243 -75.51 -48.59 -45.45
C GLU A 243 -74.88 -49.96 -45.49
N ALA A 244 -75.38 -50.90 -44.67
CA ALA A 244 -74.94 -52.29 -44.75
C ALA A 244 -75.27 -52.95 -46.10
N GLN A 245 -76.14 -52.33 -46.91
CA GLN A 245 -76.56 -52.81 -48.22
C GLN A 245 -75.78 -52.17 -49.39
N ILE A 246 -74.89 -51.20 -49.12
CA ILE A 246 -74.09 -50.49 -50.14
C ILE A 246 -72.80 -51.27 -50.47
N THR A 247 -72.47 -51.41 -51.76
CA THR A 247 -71.25 -52.10 -52.24
C THR A 247 -70.44 -51.23 -53.22
N ILE A 248 -69.17 -50.97 -52.88
CA ILE A 248 -68.26 -50.06 -53.59
C ILE A 248 -67.46 -50.82 -54.67
N ASP A 249 -67.30 -50.21 -55.84
CA ASP A 249 -66.46 -50.66 -56.95
C ASP A 249 -65.08 -49.95 -56.88
N TYR A 250 -64.01 -50.74 -56.88
CA TYR A 250 -62.64 -50.32 -56.60
C TYR A 250 -61.78 -50.15 -57.87
N SER A 251 -62.39 -50.11 -59.05
CA SER A 251 -61.72 -50.10 -60.35
C SER A 251 -60.71 -48.96 -60.62
N SER A 252 -60.65 -47.90 -59.80
CA SER A 252 -59.85 -46.68 -60.03
C SER A 252 -58.59 -46.44 -59.16
N LEU A 253 -58.28 -47.29 -58.16
CA LEU A 253 -56.97 -47.27 -57.47
C LEU A 253 -55.81 -47.67 -58.45
N ASP A 254 -54.54 -47.46 -58.10
CA ASP A 254 -53.44 -48.12 -58.84
C ASP A 254 -53.44 -49.62 -58.55
N ASP A 255 -53.13 -50.45 -59.56
CA ASP A 255 -53.28 -51.91 -59.47
C ASP A 255 -52.45 -52.52 -58.30
N ASP A 256 -51.29 -51.95 -57.99
CA ASP A 256 -50.44 -52.33 -56.83
C ASP A 256 -51.09 -52.15 -55.45
N LEU A 257 -52.09 -51.25 -55.35
CA LEU A 257 -52.85 -50.99 -54.12
C LEU A 257 -54.20 -51.71 -54.09
N LYS A 258 -54.69 -52.18 -55.25
CA LYS A 258 -55.89 -53.02 -55.38
C LYS A 258 -55.59 -54.49 -55.13
N ASP A 259 -54.42 -54.95 -55.56
CA ASP A 259 -53.99 -56.36 -55.44
C ASP A 259 -53.48 -56.72 -54.04
N LEU A 260 -53.57 -55.78 -53.09
CA LEU A 260 -53.31 -56.01 -51.66
C LEU A 260 -54.47 -56.80 -51.03
N ASP A 261 -54.59 -58.07 -51.39
CA ASP A 261 -55.70 -58.95 -50.97
C ASP A 261 -55.56 -59.45 -49.53
N SER A 262 -54.35 -59.39 -48.98
CA SER A 262 -54.09 -59.77 -47.61
C SER A 262 -54.21 -58.57 -46.69
N ALA A 263 -55.04 -58.73 -45.65
CA ALA A 263 -55.09 -57.79 -44.53
C ALA A 263 -53.70 -57.56 -43.91
N GLU A 264 -52.72 -58.44 -44.13
CA GLU A 264 -51.33 -58.27 -43.70
C GLU A 264 -50.52 -57.30 -44.55
N GLU A 265 -50.75 -57.19 -45.86
CA GLU A 265 -49.96 -56.30 -46.74
C GLU A 265 -50.44 -54.84 -46.63
N ILE A 266 -51.76 -54.65 -46.52
CA ILE A 266 -52.37 -53.37 -46.13
C ILE A 266 -51.90 -52.96 -44.73
N LYS A 267 -51.80 -53.93 -43.81
CA LYS A 267 -51.19 -53.68 -42.51
C LYS A 267 -49.74 -53.30 -42.68
N LYS A 268 -48.96 -53.95 -43.54
CA LYS A 268 -47.52 -53.77 -43.67
C LYS A 268 -47.16 -52.36 -44.13
N THR A 269 -47.86 -51.83 -45.12
CA THR A 269 -47.72 -50.43 -45.57
C THR A 269 -48.17 -49.43 -44.50
N MET A 270 -49.28 -49.71 -43.82
CA MET A 270 -49.72 -48.94 -42.65
C MET A 270 -48.70 -49.00 -41.51
N THR A 271 -48.06 -50.16 -41.31
CA THR A 271 -47.02 -50.40 -40.28
C THR A 271 -45.75 -49.66 -40.64
N GLN A 272 -45.45 -49.48 -41.93
CA GLN A 272 -44.30 -48.71 -42.42
C GLN A 272 -44.47 -47.22 -42.14
N LEU A 273 -45.67 -46.69 -42.39
CA LEU A 273 -46.03 -45.31 -42.02
C LEU A 273 -46.04 -45.13 -40.49
N THR A 274 -46.57 -46.11 -39.76
CA THR A 274 -46.57 -46.10 -38.29
C THR A 274 -45.14 -46.20 -37.73
N LYS A 275 -44.26 -46.96 -38.40
CA LYS A 275 -42.85 -47.13 -38.06
C LYS A 275 -42.09 -45.80 -38.16
N ASN A 276 -42.35 -45.03 -39.22
CA ASN A 276 -41.78 -43.69 -39.37
C ASN A 276 -42.21 -42.75 -38.24
N VAL A 277 -43.47 -42.84 -37.78
CA VAL A 277 -43.96 -42.08 -36.63
C VAL A 277 -43.27 -42.51 -35.33
N THR A 278 -43.08 -43.82 -35.11
CA THR A 278 -42.34 -44.31 -33.93
C THR A 278 -40.86 -43.96 -33.97
N ASP A 279 -40.21 -43.94 -35.13
CA ASP A 279 -38.81 -43.56 -35.28
C ASP A 279 -38.60 -42.08 -34.95
N MET A 280 -39.51 -41.20 -35.37
CA MET A 280 -39.53 -39.80 -34.95
C MET A 280 -39.77 -39.63 -33.44
N THR A 281 -40.64 -40.44 -32.86
CA THR A 281 -40.93 -40.42 -31.41
C THR A 281 -39.73 -40.92 -30.58
N SER A 282 -39.04 -41.96 -31.05
CA SER A 282 -37.78 -42.48 -30.50
C SER A 282 -36.66 -41.43 -30.57
N THR A 283 -36.58 -40.70 -31.68
CA THR A 283 -35.62 -39.61 -31.85
C THR A 283 -35.86 -38.51 -30.81
N LEU A 284 -37.12 -38.20 -30.52
CA LEU A 284 -37.54 -37.26 -29.48
C LEU A 284 -37.18 -37.74 -28.06
N GLN A 285 -37.32 -39.03 -27.76
CA GLN A 285 -36.94 -39.61 -26.47
C GLN A 285 -35.42 -39.69 -26.25
N ARG A 286 -34.65 -39.84 -27.34
CA ARG A 286 -33.18 -39.85 -27.30
C ARG A 286 -32.61 -38.46 -27.00
N ILE A 287 -33.34 -37.39 -27.31
CA ILE A 287 -33.02 -36.04 -26.86
C ILE A 287 -33.37 -35.99 -25.36
N ASN A 288 -32.37 -36.25 -24.53
CA ASN A 288 -32.50 -36.20 -23.08
C ASN A 288 -33.09 -34.85 -22.65
N ALA A 289 -33.88 -34.84 -21.57
CA ALA A 289 -34.67 -33.67 -21.17
C ALA A 289 -33.83 -32.37 -21.21
N PRO A 290 -34.25 -31.35 -21.99
CA PRO A 290 -33.46 -30.14 -22.14
C PRO A 290 -33.21 -29.51 -20.77
N ASN A 291 -31.97 -29.10 -20.52
CA ASN A 291 -31.62 -28.43 -19.27
C ASN A 291 -32.29 -27.05 -19.23
N MET A 292 -33.49 -26.98 -18.64
CA MET A 292 -34.31 -25.76 -18.59
C MET A 292 -33.64 -24.61 -17.85
N LYS A 293 -32.62 -24.89 -17.02
CA LYS A 293 -31.82 -23.88 -16.31
C LYS A 293 -30.57 -23.42 -17.06
N ALA A 294 -30.32 -23.93 -18.28
CA ALA A 294 -29.13 -23.57 -19.04
C ALA A 294 -29.11 -22.09 -19.42
N MET A 295 -30.27 -21.52 -19.79
CA MET A 295 -30.39 -20.10 -20.11
C MET A 295 -30.14 -19.23 -18.87
N GLU A 296 -30.78 -19.53 -17.74
CA GLU A 296 -30.56 -18.80 -16.48
C GLU A 296 -29.08 -18.85 -16.02
N LYS A 297 -28.42 -20.01 -16.16
CA LYS A 297 -26.99 -20.15 -15.85
C LYS A 297 -26.12 -19.34 -16.81
N LEU A 298 -26.44 -19.33 -18.10
CA LEU A 298 -25.72 -18.55 -19.11
C LEU A 298 -25.81 -17.05 -18.79
N ASP A 299 -27.00 -16.57 -18.44
CA ASP A 299 -27.23 -15.17 -18.13
C ASP A 299 -26.48 -14.75 -16.85
N GLY A 300 -26.55 -15.56 -15.79
CA GLY A 300 -25.79 -15.30 -14.56
C GLY A 300 -24.27 -15.36 -14.74
N VAL A 301 -23.76 -16.23 -15.64
CA VAL A 301 -22.33 -16.26 -15.97
C VAL A 301 -21.93 -15.06 -16.82
N ARG A 302 -22.79 -14.63 -17.77
CA ARG A 302 -22.55 -13.44 -18.60
C ARG A 302 -22.51 -12.16 -17.76
N GLU A 303 -23.42 -12.01 -16.82
CA GLU A 303 -23.46 -10.85 -15.92
C GLU A 303 -22.19 -10.76 -15.09
N ARG A 304 -21.80 -11.86 -14.40
CA ARG A 304 -20.55 -11.92 -13.64
C ARG A 304 -19.32 -11.67 -14.49
N PHE A 305 -19.30 -12.20 -15.72
CA PHE A 305 -18.20 -11.97 -16.66
C PHE A 305 -18.11 -10.49 -17.02
N GLN A 306 -19.24 -9.84 -17.31
CA GLN A 306 -19.29 -8.43 -17.64
C GLN A 306 -18.83 -7.56 -16.46
N GLU A 307 -19.33 -7.83 -15.25
CA GLU A 307 -18.88 -7.14 -14.02
C GLU A 307 -17.37 -7.27 -13.82
N THR A 308 -16.84 -8.49 -13.92
CA THR A 308 -15.41 -8.76 -13.74
C THR A 308 -14.56 -8.08 -14.83
N ALA A 309 -15.06 -8.07 -16.08
CA ALA A 309 -14.39 -7.41 -17.19
C ALA A 309 -14.33 -5.88 -16.99
N ASP A 310 -15.42 -5.28 -16.54
CA ASP A 310 -15.50 -3.84 -16.27
C ASP A 310 -14.61 -3.45 -15.08
N GLU A 311 -14.59 -4.25 -14.01
CA GLU A 311 -13.67 -4.07 -12.89
C GLU A 311 -12.19 -4.15 -13.31
N PHE A 312 -11.85 -5.17 -14.12
CA PHE A 312 -10.50 -5.33 -14.65
C PHE A 312 -10.09 -4.14 -15.52
N GLU A 313 -10.98 -3.66 -16.39
CA GLU A 313 -10.68 -2.53 -17.24
C GLU A 313 -10.52 -1.22 -16.43
N ASN A 314 -11.34 -1.04 -15.39
CA ASN A 314 -11.19 0.08 -14.46
C ASN A 314 -9.88 0.01 -13.67
N ALA A 315 -9.48 -1.18 -13.19
CA ALA A 315 -8.18 -1.39 -12.55
C ALA A 315 -7.02 -1.07 -13.50
N ARG A 316 -7.11 -1.52 -14.76
CA ARG A 316 -6.11 -1.23 -15.81
C ARG A 316 -6.00 0.27 -16.09
N LYS A 317 -7.13 0.98 -16.16
CA LYS A 317 -7.18 2.45 -16.32
C LYS A 317 -6.54 3.16 -15.12
N ARG A 318 -6.83 2.73 -13.89
CA ARG A 318 -6.20 3.28 -12.66
C ARG A 318 -4.69 3.04 -12.66
N ALA A 319 -4.23 1.83 -12.97
CA ALA A 319 -2.81 1.51 -13.05
C ALA A 319 -2.08 2.37 -14.10
N LYS A 320 -2.68 2.58 -15.27
CA LYS A 320 -2.12 3.45 -16.31
C LYS A 320 -2.00 4.91 -15.83
N LYS A 321 -3.03 5.45 -15.17
CA LYS A 321 -2.99 6.81 -14.59
C LYS A 321 -1.91 6.94 -13.51
N ALA A 322 -1.82 5.96 -12.61
CA ALA A 322 -0.81 5.94 -11.56
C ALA A 322 0.62 5.88 -12.16
N LYS A 323 0.84 5.05 -13.17
CA LYS A 323 2.13 4.99 -13.88
C LYS A 323 2.49 6.32 -14.54
N GLN A 324 1.54 6.98 -15.22
CA GLN A 324 1.77 8.29 -15.82
C GLN A 324 2.09 9.37 -14.79
N ALA A 325 1.37 9.39 -13.66
CA ALA A 325 1.65 10.30 -12.56
C ALA A 325 3.04 10.05 -11.96
N PHE A 326 3.43 8.79 -11.78
CA PHE A 326 4.75 8.40 -11.30
C PHE A 326 5.86 8.85 -12.26
N GLU A 327 5.74 8.60 -13.57
CA GLU A 327 6.74 9.03 -14.55
C GLU A 327 6.89 10.56 -14.59
N LYS A 328 5.79 11.30 -14.41
CA LYS A 328 5.83 12.77 -14.32
C LYS A 328 6.64 13.23 -13.11
N VAL A 329 6.34 12.68 -11.92
CA VAL A 329 7.06 13.03 -10.68
C VAL A 329 8.51 12.57 -10.73
N ARG A 330 8.78 11.39 -11.30
CA ARG A 330 10.13 10.85 -11.50
C ARG A 330 10.97 11.79 -12.37
N LYS A 331 10.40 12.27 -13.49
CA LYS A 331 11.05 13.24 -14.37
C LYS A 331 11.29 14.57 -13.66
N GLU A 332 10.30 15.12 -12.98
CA GLU A 332 10.47 16.38 -12.24
C GLU A 332 11.53 16.28 -11.13
N ARG A 333 11.60 15.14 -10.44
CA ARG A 333 12.66 14.85 -9.45
C ARG A 333 14.03 14.78 -10.12
N TYR A 334 14.15 14.06 -11.23
CA TYR A 334 15.39 13.94 -11.99
C TYR A 334 15.88 15.31 -12.47
N ASP A 335 15.01 16.08 -13.14
CA ASP A 335 15.35 17.39 -13.71
C ASP A 335 15.82 18.37 -12.61
N ARG A 336 15.13 18.40 -11.45
CA ARG A 336 15.53 19.23 -10.31
C ARG A 336 16.84 18.80 -9.69
N PHE A 337 17.06 17.49 -9.53
CA PHE A 337 18.30 16.95 -9.00
C PHE A 337 19.47 17.30 -9.92
N MET A 338 19.34 16.98 -11.21
CA MET A 338 20.40 17.22 -12.19
C MET A 338 20.71 18.70 -12.36
N SER A 339 19.70 19.58 -12.34
CA SER A 339 19.92 21.03 -12.39
C SER A 339 20.80 21.55 -11.24
N CYS A 340 20.58 21.05 -10.01
CA CYS A 340 21.43 21.40 -8.87
C CYS A 340 22.80 20.74 -8.99
N PHE A 341 22.82 19.44 -9.32
CA PHE A 341 24.02 18.62 -9.37
C PHE A 341 25.02 19.13 -10.40
N GLU A 342 24.59 19.41 -11.64
CA GLU A 342 25.44 19.93 -12.71
C GLU A 342 26.03 21.30 -12.38
N HIS A 343 25.23 22.17 -11.75
CA HIS A 343 25.71 23.48 -11.30
C HIS A 343 26.81 23.34 -10.25
N VAL A 344 26.59 22.52 -9.23
CA VAL A 344 27.58 22.24 -8.18
C VAL A 344 28.83 21.58 -8.76
N ALA A 345 28.67 20.58 -9.64
CA ALA A 345 29.78 19.87 -10.27
C ALA A 345 30.64 20.79 -11.16
N THR A 346 30.05 21.81 -11.78
CA THR A 346 30.79 22.79 -12.58
C THR A 346 31.55 23.79 -11.70
N ARG A 347 30.95 24.23 -10.59
CA ARG A 347 31.54 25.25 -9.71
C ARG A 347 32.57 24.71 -8.72
N ILE A 348 32.48 23.44 -8.36
CA ILE A 348 33.33 22.84 -7.31
C ILE A 348 34.81 22.88 -7.63
N ASP A 349 35.19 22.67 -8.89
CA ASP A 349 36.59 22.71 -9.33
C ASP A 349 37.18 24.12 -9.25
N GLU A 350 36.41 25.12 -9.68
CA GLU A 350 36.79 26.54 -9.61
C GLU A 350 37.00 26.99 -8.16
N ILE A 351 36.04 26.67 -7.29
CA ILE A 351 36.08 27.05 -5.86
C ILE A 351 37.22 26.32 -5.13
N TYR A 352 37.44 25.04 -5.41
CA TYR A 352 38.51 24.28 -4.80
C TYR A 352 39.91 24.80 -5.20
N LYS A 353 40.08 25.20 -6.46
CA LYS A 353 41.30 25.88 -6.94
C LYS A 353 41.51 27.24 -6.26
N ALA A 354 40.44 28.01 -6.07
CA ALA A 354 40.50 29.30 -5.39
C ALA A 354 40.91 29.16 -3.91
N LEU A 355 40.29 28.22 -3.18
CA LEU A 355 40.59 27.94 -1.77
C LEU A 355 42.02 27.42 -1.55
N SER A 356 42.50 26.56 -2.45
CA SER A 356 43.87 26.01 -2.37
C SER A 356 44.95 26.96 -2.91
N ARG A 357 44.56 28.01 -3.65
CA ARG A 357 45.42 28.92 -4.43
C ARG A 357 46.45 28.18 -5.29
N ASN A 358 46.04 27.06 -5.88
CA ASN A 358 46.94 26.24 -6.69
C ASN A 358 46.22 25.70 -7.93
N GLN A 359 46.74 26.02 -9.12
CA GLN A 359 46.15 25.56 -10.38
C GLN A 359 46.26 24.04 -10.60
N GLY A 360 47.16 23.38 -9.87
CA GLY A 360 47.30 21.92 -9.89
C GLY A 360 46.31 21.18 -8.99
N ALA A 361 45.47 21.89 -8.22
CA ALA A 361 44.37 21.30 -7.47
C ALA A 361 43.18 21.02 -8.39
N GLN A 362 42.48 19.90 -8.20
CA GLN A 362 41.27 19.58 -8.96
C GLN A 362 40.23 18.94 -8.05
N ALA A 363 38.96 19.24 -8.28
CA ALA A 363 37.85 18.58 -7.60
C ALA A 363 36.83 18.06 -8.62
N PHE A 364 36.36 16.84 -8.43
CA PHE A 364 35.40 16.18 -9.31
C PHE A 364 34.24 15.62 -8.51
N LEU A 365 33.02 15.85 -9.01
CA LEU A 365 31.78 15.34 -8.45
C LEU A 365 31.03 14.59 -9.55
N GLY A 366 30.71 13.31 -9.31
CA GLY A 366 30.00 12.48 -10.29
C GLY A 366 28.98 11.55 -9.63
N PRO A 367 27.79 11.34 -10.22
CA PRO A 367 26.84 10.37 -9.70
C PRO A 367 27.35 8.95 -9.99
N GLU A 368 27.13 8.01 -9.08
CA GLU A 368 27.43 6.58 -9.32
C GLU A 368 26.56 6.01 -10.46
N ASN A 369 25.31 6.47 -10.54
CA ASN A 369 24.34 6.04 -11.52
C ASN A 369 23.79 7.25 -12.30
N PRO A 370 24.09 7.41 -13.59
CA PRO A 370 23.64 8.55 -14.39
C PRO A 370 22.15 8.48 -14.78
N GLU A 371 21.54 7.30 -14.77
CA GLU A 371 20.10 7.15 -15.10
C GLU A 371 19.21 7.53 -13.92
N GLU A 372 19.57 7.09 -12.71
CA GLU A 372 18.85 7.38 -11.48
C GLU A 372 19.78 7.85 -10.36
N PRO A 373 20.30 9.08 -10.45
CA PRO A 373 21.36 9.59 -9.57
C PRO A 373 20.92 9.80 -8.11
N TYR A 374 19.63 9.59 -7.83
CA TYR A 374 19.02 9.70 -6.52
C TYR A 374 18.80 8.35 -5.80
N LEU A 375 19.16 7.23 -6.44
CA LEU A 375 19.13 5.90 -5.83
C LEU A 375 20.47 5.53 -5.19
N ASP A 376 21.56 5.87 -5.86
CA ASP A 376 22.92 5.53 -5.48
C ASP A 376 23.67 6.75 -4.94
N GLY A 377 24.93 6.55 -4.54
CA GLY A 377 25.77 7.59 -3.98
C GLY A 377 26.27 8.61 -5.00
N VAL A 378 26.86 9.68 -4.48
CA VAL A 378 27.64 10.65 -5.25
C VAL A 378 29.11 10.48 -4.88
N ASN A 379 29.94 10.29 -5.90
CA ASN A 379 31.38 10.20 -5.76
C ASN A 379 32.00 11.60 -5.76
N TYR A 380 32.57 11.98 -4.62
CA TYR A 380 33.34 13.22 -4.47
C TYR A 380 34.83 12.91 -4.34
N ASN A 381 35.62 13.34 -5.32
CA ASN A 381 37.05 13.09 -5.38
C ASN A 381 37.84 14.38 -5.56
N CYS A 382 38.96 14.50 -4.86
CA CYS A 382 39.83 15.68 -4.91
C CYS A 382 41.29 15.30 -5.17
N VAL A 383 41.98 16.14 -5.93
CA VAL A 383 43.42 16.06 -6.19
C VAL A 383 44.05 17.25 -5.47
N ALA A 384 44.78 16.96 -4.39
CA ALA A 384 45.56 17.97 -3.69
C ALA A 384 46.80 18.39 -4.51
N PRO A 385 47.31 19.63 -4.33
CA PRO A 385 48.46 20.12 -5.08
C PRO A 385 49.67 19.20 -5.04
N GLY A 386 50.19 18.81 -6.20
CA GLY A 386 51.39 17.96 -6.32
C GLY A 386 51.18 16.50 -5.93
N LYS A 387 49.95 16.05 -5.67
CA LYS A 387 49.62 14.65 -5.36
C LYS A 387 48.83 13.98 -6.49
N ARG A 388 48.88 12.65 -6.53
CA ARG A 388 48.04 11.84 -7.45
C ARG A 388 46.59 11.77 -6.94
N PHE A 389 45.68 11.46 -7.85
CA PHE A 389 44.27 11.22 -7.55
C PHE A 389 44.08 10.23 -6.40
N ARG A 390 43.29 10.62 -5.39
CA ARG A 390 42.94 9.78 -4.23
C ARG A 390 41.48 10.00 -3.84
N PRO A 391 40.77 8.95 -3.40
CA PRO A 391 39.44 9.11 -2.82
C PRO A 391 39.49 9.91 -1.52
N MET A 392 38.38 10.56 -1.17
CA MET A 392 38.29 11.50 -0.04
C MET A 392 38.80 10.90 1.28
N ASP A 393 38.55 9.62 1.54
CA ASP A 393 38.96 8.92 2.77
C ASP A 393 40.47 8.95 3.01
N ASN A 394 41.26 9.00 1.93
CA ASN A 394 42.72 8.94 1.94
C ASN A 394 43.40 10.33 1.95
N LEU A 395 42.64 11.41 2.11
CA LEU A 395 43.14 12.78 2.26
C LEU A 395 43.51 13.10 3.71
N SER A 396 44.41 14.07 3.91
CA SER A 396 44.75 14.57 5.24
C SER A 396 43.57 15.32 5.89
N GLY A 397 43.58 15.49 7.22
CA GLY A 397 42.51 16.22 7.92
C GLY A 397 42.30 17.65 7.39
N GLY A 398 43.39 18.37 7.11
CA GLY A 398 43.32 19.72 6.52
C GLY A 398 42.80 19.69 5.08
N GLU A 399 43.22 18.73 4.26
CA GLU A 399 42.73 18.56 2.88
C GLU A 399 41.22 18.23 2.86
N LYS A 400 40.76 17.36 3.76
CA LYS A 400 39.33 17.05 3.93
C LYS A 400 38.52 18.30 4.30
N THR A 401 39.07 19.15 5.15
CA THR A 401 38.42 20.40 5.60
C THR A 401 38.28 21.40 4.44
N VAL A 402 39.35 21.59 3.64
CA VAL A 402 39.30 22.46 2.44
C VAL A 402 38.32 21.93 1.40
N ALA A 403 38.32 20.62 1.15
CA ALA A 403 37.38 19.98 0.23
C ALA A 403 35.92 20.10 0.72
N ALA A 404 35.66 19.93 2.03
CA ALA A 404 34.33 20.14 2.60
C ALA A 404 33.85 21.59 2.47
N LEU A 405 34.72 22.57 2.73
CA LEU A 405 34.41 24.00 2.53
C LEU A 405 34.14 24.31 1.05
N ALA A 406 34.91 23.72 0.12
CA ALA A 406 34.69 23.88 -1.31
C ALA A 406 33.31 23.37 -1.72
N LEU A 407 32.91 22.19 -1.25
CA LEU A 407 31.57 21.65 -1.50
C LEU A 407 30.48 22.53 -0.90
N LEU A 408 30.66 23.01 0.33
CA LEU A 408 29.71 23.91 1.00
C LEU A 408 29.47 25.20 0.20
N PHE A 409 30.54 25.87 -0.24
CA PHE A 409 30.43 27.08 -1.06
C PHE A 409 29.90 26.79 -2.47
N SER A 410 30.14 25.61 -3.02
CA SER A 410 29.57 25.19 -4.30
C SER A 410 28.05 25.05 -4.22
N ILE A 411 27.54 24.45 -3.13
CA ILE A 411 26.10 24.35 -2.86
C ILE A 411 25.50 25.75 -2.66
N HIS A 412 26.19 26.61 -1.90
CA HIS A 412 25.76 28.00 -1.71
C HIS A 412 25.63 28.77 -3.03
N SER A 413 26.50 28.50 -4.00
CA SER A 413 26.44 29.15 -5.32
C SER A 413 25.18 28.82 -6.11
N PHE A 414 24.53 27.68 -5.83
CA PHE A 414 23.26 27.29 -6.44
C PHE A 414 22.07 27.92 -5.71
N GLN A 415 22.09 27.85 -4.37
CA GLN A 415 21.06 28.43 -3.53
C GLN A 415 21.71 29.28 -2.41
N PRO A 416 21.77 30.61 -2.59
CA PRO A 416 22.47 31.48 -1.65
C PRO A 416 21.73 31.55 -0.32
N ALA A 417 22.44 31.19 0.74
CA ALA A 417 22.01 31.34 2.12
C ALA A 417 22.23 32.80 2.60
N PRO A 418 21.35 33.36 3.44
CA PRO A 418 21.49 34.73 3.91
C PRO A 418 22.73 34.94 4.81
N PHE A 419 23.12 33.93 5.59
CA PHE A 419 24.31 33.96 6.43
C PHE A 419 24.90 32.55 6.63
N PHE A 420 26.18 32.50 7.03
CA PHE A 420 26.89 31.30 7.47
C PHE A 420 27.41 31.47 8.89
N VAL A 421 27.41 30.37 9.64
CA VAL A 421 28.11 30.25 10.92
C VAL A 421 29.11 29.12 10.79
N LEU A 422 30.39 29.43 10.97
CA LEU A 422 31.49 28.46 10.90
C LEU A 422 32.17 28.42 12.27
N ASP A 423 32.14 27.26 12.92
CA ASP A 423 32.67 27.06 14.27
C ASP A 423 33.92 26.17 14.21
N GLU A 424 35.05 26.67 14.69
CA GLU A 424 36.35 25.98 14.80
C GLU A 424 36.80 25.23 13.52
N ILE A 425 36.47 25.76 12.35
CA ILE A 425 36.84 25.16 11.05
C ILE A 425 38.36 25.17 10.78
N ASP A 426 39.11 25.90 11.60
CA ASP A 426 40.56 26.08 11.55
C ASP A 426 41.35 25.04 12.36
N ALA A 427 40.68 24.19 13.14
CA ALA A 427 41.33 23.20 14.02
C ALA A 427 42.25 22.22 13.27
N ALA A 428 41.88 21.84 12.04
CA ALA A 428 42.63 20.90 11.21
C ALA A 428 43.46 21.57 10.09
N LEU A 429 43.47 22.91 10.03
CA LEU A 429 44.17 23.68 9.01
C LEU A 429 45.50 24.22 9.57
N ASP A 430 46.53 24.25 8.73
CA ASP A 430 47.79 24.93 9.01
C ASP A 430 47.68 26.44 8.71
N ASN A 431 48.53 27.25 9.34
CA ASN A 431 48.48 28.72 9.21
C ASN A 431 48.52 29.19 7.74
N THR A 432 49.21 28.46 6.85
CA THR A 432 49.26 28.81 5.42
C THR A 432 47.93 28.62 4.70
N ASN A 433 47.19 27.54 5.00
CA ASN A 433 45.88 27.31 4.40
C ASN A 433 44.76 28.09 5.10
N ILE A 434 44.87 28.33 6.42
CA ILE A 434 43.98 29.25 7.16
C ILE A 434 43.97 30.62 6.48
N GLY A 435 45.15 31.19 6.20
CA GLY A 435 45.25 32.47 5.51
C GLY A 435 44.62 32.46 4.10
N LYS A 436 44.64 31.35 3.37
CA LYS A 436 43.99 31.27 2.04
C LYS A 436 42.47 31.22 2.16
N VAL A 437 41.98 30.38 3.06
CA VAL A 437 40.54 30.21 3.34
C VAL A 437 39.94 31.51 3.88
N ALA A 438 40.60 32.17 4.83
CA ALA A 438 40.16 33.45 5.36
C ALA A 438 40.08 34.53 4.28
N ALA A 439 41.08 34.64 3.39
CA ALA A 439 41.00 35.56 2.25
C ALA A 439 39.79 35.29 1.34
N TYR A 440 39.56 34.02 1.00
CA TYR A 440 38.44 33.63 0.15
C TYR A 440 37.10 33.99 0.81
N ILE A 441 36.93 33.70 2.10
CA ILE A 441 35.71 34.03 2.85
C ILE A 441 35.50 35.54 2.90
N THR A 442 36.53 36.35 3.18
CA THR A 442 36.43 37.81 3.19
C THR A 442 36.07 38.40 1.82
N GLU A 443 36.64 37.86 0.74
CA GLU A 443 36.31 38.29 -0.62
C GLU A 443 34.84 37.95 -0.98
N GLN A 444 34.43 36.73 -0.66
CA GLN A 444 33.09 36.25 -0.96
C GLN A 444 32.02 36.88 -0.07
N SER A 445 32.34 37.21 1.18
CA SER A 445 31.41 37.85 2.12
C SER A 445 31.08 39.28 1.72
N ARG A 446 32.06 40.01 1.18
CA ARG A 446 31.85 41.37 0.62
C ARG A 446 30.91 41.37 -0.58
N ALA A 447 30.91 40.29 -1.35
CA ALA A 447 30.15 40.20 -2.59
C ALA A 447 28.76 39.56 -2.43
N SER A 448 28.61 38.58 -1.54
CA SER A 448 27.49 37.62 -1.68
C SER A 448 26.79 37.14 -0.39
N PHE A 449 27.44 37.11 0.77
CA PHE A 449 26.81 36.58 2.00
C PHE A 449 27.44 37.10 3.30
N GLN A 450 26.71 37.03 4.41
CA GLN A 450 27.26 37.32 5.74
C GLN A 450 27.90 36.07 6.36
N CYS A 451 29.14 36.17 6.86
CA CYS A 451 29.82 35.06 7.53
C CYS A 451 30.13 35.42 8.98
N ILE A 452 29.72 34.55 9.91
CA ILE A 452 30.11 34.60 11.32
C ILE A 452 31.06 33.43 11.55
N VAL A 453 32.29 33.73 11.94
CA VAL A 453 33.28 32.69 12.19
C VAL A 453 33.76 32.74 13.64
N ILE A 454 33.78 31.58 14.28
CA ILE A 454 34.31 31.36 15.62
C ILE A 454 35.65 30.64 15.44
N SER A 455 36.73 31.31 15.84
CA SER A 455 38.10 30.83 15.64
C SER A 455 39.00 31.41 16.74
N LEU A 456 40.03 30.63 17.09
CA LEU A 456 41.08 31.03 18.03
C LEU A 456 42.39 31.42 17.31
N LYS A 457 42.43 31.39 15.98
CA LYS A 457 43.64 31.62 15.17
C LYS A 457 43.70 33.06 14.68
N GLU A 458 44.80 33.73 15.01
CA GLU A 458 45.06 35.14 14.65
C GLU A 458 44.92 35.38 13.14
N GLU A 459 45.45 34.47 12.30
CA GLU A 459 45.39 34.58 10.84
C GLU A 459 43.96 34.58 10.26
N PHE A 460 42.97 34.08 11.01
CA PHE A 460 41.58 34.05 10.58
C PHE A 460 40.86 35.36 10.97
N PHE A 461 40.86 35.69 12.26
CA PHE A 461 40.07 36.82 12.78
C PHE A 461 40.69 38.19 12.49
N ASN A 462 41.99 38.27 12.16
CA ASN A 462 42.61 39.53 11.74
C ASN A 462 42.02 40.10 10.44
N ARG A 463 41.33 39.27 9.64
CA ARG A 463 40.71 39.67 8.36
C ARG A 463 39.20 39.89 8.44
N ALA A 464 38.64 39.88 9.65
CA ALA A 464 37.24 40.17 9.89
C ALA A 464 36.98 41.68 9.83
N ASP A 465 35.78 42.08 9.43
CA ASP A 465 35.39 43.50 9.48
C ASP A 465 35.00 43.91 10.92
N SER A 466 34.52 42.98 11.75
CA SER A 466 34.19 43.21 13.16
C SER A 466 34.48 41.97 14.01
N LEU A 467 34.94 42.19 15.25
CA LEU A 467 35.22 41.15 16.25
C LEU A 467 34.16 41.17 17.34
N ILE A 468 33.72 39.97 17.73
CA ILE A 468 32.83 39.74 18.86
C ILE A 468 33.61 38.95 19.91
N GLY A 469 34.04 39.64 20.97
CA GLY A 469 34.76 39.05 22.09
C GLY A 469 33.79 38.59 23.18
N ILE A 470 33.93 37.35 23.64
CA ILE A 470 33.13 36.80 24.75
C ILE A 470 34.06 36.65 25.94
N TYR A 471 33.66 37.17 27.10
CA TYR A 471 34.42 37.02 28.34
C TYR A 471 33.49 36.68 29.51
N PRO A 472 33.93 35.82 30.45
CA PRO A 472 33.18 35.53 31.66
C PRO A 472 33.30 36.69 32.65
N GLU A 473 32.18 37.14 33.22
CA GLU A 473 32.17 38.05 34.35
C GLU A 473 32.37 37.29 35.67
N PRO A 474 33.34 37.68 36.52
CA PRO A 474 33.53 37.02 37.82
C PRO A 474 32.36 37.31 38.76
N GLY A 475 31.62 36.28 39.16
CA GLY A 475 30.52 36.35 40.12
C GLY A 475 30.12 34.98 40.65
N ASP A 476 29.09 34.92 41.51
CA ASP A 476 28.57 33.67 42.09
C ASP A 476 27.99 32.71 41.02
N CYS A 477 27.69 33.22 39.83
CA CYS A 477 27.31 32.46 38.64
C CYS A 477 28.14 32.98 37.45
N ILE A 478 28.59 32.09 36.56
CA ILE A 478 29.34 32.46 35.35
C ILE A 478 28.35 33.08 34.35
N VAL A 479 28.42 34.39 34.16
CA VAL A 479 27.67 35.12 33.13
C VAL A 479 28.64 35.48 32.00
N SER A 480 28.32 35.09 30.77
CA SER A 480 29.10 35.44 29.60
C SER A 480 28.68 36.81 29.08
N ASN A 481 29.58 37.79 29.15
CA ASN A 481 29.39 39.12 28.58
C ASN A 481 30.03 39.21 27.19
N VAL A 482 29.52 40.14 26.38
CA VAL A 482 29.91 40.33 24.99
C VAL A 482 30.48 41.73 24.78
N LEU A 483 31.66 41.79 24.17
CA LEU A 483 32.28 43.02 23.67
C LEU A 483 32.30 42.97 22.15
N THR A 484 32.08 44.12 21.52
CA THR A 484 32.18 44.25 20.06
C THR A 484 33.25 45.27 19.72
N LEU A 485 34.04 44.98 18.69
CA LEU A 485 35.07 45.85 18.16
C LEU A 485 34.90 45.94 16.64
N ASP A 486 34.87 47.16 16.11
CA ASP A 486 34.89 47.39 14.67
C ASP A 486 36.34 47.46 14.19
N LEU A 487 36.72 46.57 13.28
CA LEU A 487 38.07 46.51 12.72
C LEU A 487 38.24 47.38 11.47
N THR A 488 37.14 47.86 10.87
CA THR A 488 37.21 48.71 9.67
C THR A 488 37.92 50.05 9.94
N THR A 489 37.97 50.49 11.20
CA THR A 489 38.71 51.68 11.62
C THR A 489 40.23 51.51 11.62
N TYR A 490 40.73 50.27 11.48
CA TYR A 490 42.14 49.91 11.51
C TYR A 490 42.53 49.17 10.22
N PRO A 491 42.60 49.85 9.06
CA PRO A 491 42.90 49.19 7.80
C PRO A 491 44.29 48.53 7.80
N GLU A 492 44.37 47.28 7.34
CA GLU A 492 45.63 46.57 7.12
C GLU A 492 46.53 47.39 6.17
N ARG A 493 47.78 47.65 6.57
CA ARG A 493 48.81 48.15 5.65
C ARG A 493 49.10 47.05 4.63
N GLN A 494 48.66 47.25 3.40
CA GLN A 494 49.03 46.37 2.29
C GLN A 494 50.55 46.45 2.06
N GLU A 495 51.27 45.33 2.26
CA GLU A 495 52.71 45.20 1.99
C GLU A 495 53.08 45.11 0.49
N ASN A 496 52.21 45.59 -0.42
CA ASN A 496 52.43 45.50 -1.87
C ASN A 496 52.47 46.86 -2.58
N ASP A 497 53.19 47.84 -2.02
CA ASP A 497 53.53 49.09 -2.71
C ASP A 497 55.03 49.40 -2.56
N THR A 498 55.87 48.53 -3.12
CA THR A 498 57.25 48.89 -3.49
C THR A 498 57.51 48.43 -4.91
N ASP A 499 57.02 49.21 -5.88
CA ASP A 499 57.83 49.69 -7.02
C ASP A 499 56.94 50.49 -7.99
N SER A 500 57.02 51.83 -7.88
CA SER A 500 56.66 52.76 -8.96
C SER A 500 57.29 54.13 -8.66
N PRO A 501 58.34 54.55 -9.38
CA PRO A 501 58.91 55.88 -9.20
C PRO A 501 58.14 56.92 -10.03
N ASN A 502 57.97 58.09 -9.43
CA ASN A 502 57.72 59.39 -10.06
C ASN A 502 56.42 59.59 -10.87
N LYS A 503 55.53 60.43 -10.32
CA LYS A 503 54.93 61.53 -11.10
C LYS A 503 54.99 62.84 -10.32
N PRO A 504 55.31 63.96 -10.99
CA PRO A 504 55.57 65.24 -10.34
C PRO A 504 54.27 65.97 -9.98
N GLN A 505 54.38 66.79 -8.94
CA GLN A 505 53.38 67.77 -8.52
C GLN A 505 52.96 68.68 -9.68
N ARG A 506 51.65 68.85 -9.84
CA ARG A 506 51.01 70.15 -10.04
C ARG A 506 49.58 70.13 -9.52
#